data_AF-F7V9R4-F1
#
_entry.id   AF-F7V9R4-F1
#
_cell.length_a   1.000
_cell.length_b   1.000
_cell.length_c   1.000
_cell.angle_alpha   90.00
_cell.angle_beta   90.00
_cell.angle_gamma   90.00
#
_symmetry.space_group_name_H-M   'P 1'
#
loop_
_entity.id
_entity.type
_entity.pdbx_description
1 polymer ?
#
loop_
_entity_poly.entity_id
_entity_poly.type
_entity_poly.pdbx_seq_one_letter_code
_entity_poly.pdbx_strand_id
1 'polypeptide(L)'
;MICLEAERLVCAAVEKNSEMKTPEIWLQDDGHPVSCVEKLKVLEENWQEVQDVLRDAFEDAVLMGVSEQVMRDRLADLVTALVSPRQGSGA
;
A
#
# COMPACT_ATOMS: atom_id res chain seq x y z
N MET A 1 12.77 2.74 44.97
CA MET A 1 13.16 1.43 44.40
C MET A 1 11.93 0.84 43.70
N ILE A 2 11.46 1.53 42.66
CA ILE A 2 10.29 1.15 41.87
C ILE A 2 10.75 1.32 40.43
N CYS A 3 10.27 0.43 39.56
CA CYS A 3 10.50 0.36 38.10
C CYS A 3 11.70 -0.49 37.66
N LEU A 4 11.58 -1.81 37.85
CA LEU A 4 12.30 -2.84 37.10
C LEU A 4 11.32 -3.78 36.36
N GLU A 5 10.13 -3.28 36.01
CA GLU A 5 9.09 -4.02 35.26
C GLU A 5 8.70 -3.36 33.94
N ALA A 6 9.43 -2.32 33.50
CA ALA A 6 9.14 -1.58 32.27
C ALA A 6 9.87 -2.13 31.02
N GLU A 7 10.67 -3.17 31.13
CA GLU A 7 11.48 -3.69 30.00
C GLU A 7 10.84 -4.89 29.27
N ARG A 8 9.70 -5.42 29.74
CA ARG A 8 8.99 -6.52 29.05
C ARG A 8 7.94 -6.09 28.04
N LEU A 9 7.54 -4.82 28.02
CA LEU A 9 6.49 -4.32 27.12
C LEU A 9 7.03 -3.73 25.81
N VAL A 10 8.31 -3.40 25.73
CA VAL A 10 8.91 -2.84 24.51
C VAL A 10 9.20 -3.93 23.46
N CYS A 11 9.47 -5.17 23.87
CA CYS A 11 9.74 -6.27 22.93
C CYS A 11 8.48 -6.98 22.39
N ALA A 12 7.30 -6.77 22.99
CA ALA A 12 6.06 -7.44 22.56
C ALA A 12 5.22 -6.64 21.54
N ALA A 13 5.63 -5.41 21.20
CA ALA A 13 4.95 -4.58 20.20
C ALA A 13 5.58 -4.69 18.80
N VAL A 14 6.62 -5.52 18.62
CA VAL A 14 7.14 -5.91 17.31
C VAL A 14 6.39 -7.15 16.81
N GLU A 15 5.05 -7.09 16.85
CA GLU A 15 4.19 -8.14 16.29
C GLU A 15 2.98 -7.49 15.62
N LYS A 16 3.10 -7.25 14.31
CA LYS A 16 2.10 -7.68 13.32
C LYS A 16 2.61 -7.34 11.92
N ASN A 17 3.25 -8.35 11.34
CA ASN A 17 3.41 -8.62 9.91
C ASN A 17 2.90 -7.50 8.99
N SER A 18 3.80 -6.65 8.49
CA SER A 18 3.53 -5.56 7.55
C SER A 18 3.31 -6.11 6.14
N GLU A 19 2.44 -7.10 6.02
CA GLU A 19 2.07 -7.71 4.76
C GLU A 19 0.94 -6.85 4.18
N MET A 20 1.25 -6.12 3.12
CA MET A 20 0.27 -5.34 2.38
C MET A 20 -0.74 -6.29 1.76
N LYS A 21 -1.89 -6.44 2.41
CA LYS A 21 -2.90 -7.43 2.05
C LYS A 21 -3.65 -7.01 0.78
N THR A 22 -3.90 -7.94 -0.12
CA THR A 22 -4.78 -7.73 -1.28
C THR A 22 -6.21 -7.40 -0.82
N PRO A 23 -6.85 -6.34 -1.37
CA PRO A 23 -8.24 -6.04 -1.12
C PRO A 23 -9.14 -7.24 -1.45
N GLU A 24 -9.97 -7.65 -0.48
CA GLU A 24 -10.91 -8.76 -0.66
C GLU A 24 -12.12 -8.35 -1.53
N ILE A 25 -12.42 -7.05 -1.62
CA ILE A 25 -13.56 -6.50 -2.36
C ILE A 25 -13.12 -5.30 -3.18
N TRP A 26 -13.37 -5.37 -4.49
CA TRP A 26 -13.22 -4.27 -5.42
C TRP A 26 -14.58 -3.72 -5.80
N LEU A 27 -14.82 -2.42 -5.60
CA LEU A 27 -16.10 -1.77 -5.90
C LEU A 27 -16.06 -1.10 -7.28
N GLN A 28 -17.19 -1.18 -7.97
CA GLN A 28 -17.45 -0.43 -9.20
C GLN A 28 -17.93 1.00 -8.87
N ASP A 29 -18.00 1.86 -9.88
CA ASP A 29 -18.48 3.26 -9.73
C ASP A 29 -19.93 3.33 -9.18
N ASP A 30 -20.73 2.28 -9.33
CA ASP A 30 -22.10 2.16 -8.83
C ASP A 30 -22.20 1.57 -7.40
N GLY A 31 -21.05 1.25 -6.79
CA GLY A 31 -20.95 0.67 -5.44
C GLY A 31 -21.14 -0.85 -5.37
N HIS A 32 -21.39 -1.55 -6.48
CA HIS A 32 -21.46 -3.01 -6.49
C HIS A 32 -20.06 -3.64 -6.57
N PRO A 33 -19.84 -4.82 -5.96
CA PRO A 33 -18.58 -5.53 -6.08
C PRO A 33 -18.34 -6.00 -7.52
N VAL A 34 -17.08 -6.01 -7.95
CA VAL A 34 -16.66 -6.68 -9.19
C VAL A 34 -16.83 -8.19 -8.99
N SER A 35 -17.72 -8.82 -9.75
CA SER A 35 -18.09 -10.23 -9.58
C SER A 35 -17.49 -11.19 -10.62
N CYS A 36 -16.95 -10.67 -11.72
CA CYS A 36 -16.33 -11.47 -12.77
C CYS A 36 -14.95 -11.96 -12.31
N VAL A 37 -14.78 -13.28 -12.30
CA VAL A 37 -13.58 -13.96 -11.80
C VAL A 37 -12.34 -13.53 -12.59
N GLU A 38 -12.43 -13.41 -13.91
CA GLU A 38 -11.32 -12.98 -14.75
C GLU A 38 -10.87 -11.56 -14.41
N LYS A 39 -11.81 -10.64 -14.17
CA LYS A 39 -11.49 -9.26 -13.75
C LYS A 39 -10.84 -9.23 -12.38
N LEU A 40 -11.35 -10.02 -11.44
CA LEU A 40 -10.77 -10.11 -10.09
C LEU A 40 -9.33 -10.63 -10.13
N LYS A 41 -9.07 -11.66 -10.94
CA LYS A 41 -7.71 -12.19 -11.13
C LYS A 41 -6.75 -11.12 -11.66
N VAL A 42 -7.15 -10.37 -12.69
CA VAL A 42 -6.33 -9.28 -13.23
C VAL A 42 -6.10 -8.18 -12.18
N LEU A 43 -7.11 -7.85 -11.37
CA LEU A 43 -6.95 -6.87 -10.29
C LEU A 43 -5.98 -7.35 -9.19
N GLU A 44 -6.01 -8.64 -8.86
CA GLU A 44 -5.06 -9.26 -7.92
C GLU A 44 -3.62 -9.25 -8.47
N GLU A 45 -3.44 -9.63 -9.74
CA GLU A 45 -2.14 -9.57 -10.43
C GLU A 45 -1.59 -8.14 -10.45
N ASN A 46 -2.39 -7.17 -10.90
CA ASN A 46 -2.01 -5.76 -10.93
C ASN A 46 -1.66 -5.23 -9.53
N TRP A 47 -2.42 -5.62 -8.51
CA TRP A 47 -2.17 -5.20 -7.13
C TRP A 47 -0.83 -5.71 -6.65
N GLN A 48 -0.53 -7.00 -6.88
CA GLN A 48 0.76 -7.59 -6.52
C GLN A 48 1.94 -6.94 -7.26
N GLU A 49 1.77 -6.63 -8.55
CA GLU A 49 2.81 -5.95 -9.32
C GLU A 49 3.10 -4.54 -8.79
N VAL A 50 2.07 -3.74 -8.53
CA VAL A 50 2.22 -2.38 -7.98
C VAL A 50 2.88 -2.42 -6.61
N GLN A 51 2.46 -3.37 -5.78
CA GLN A 51 3.06 -3.66 -4.49
C GLN A 51 4.58 -3.88 -4.58
N ASP A 52 5.00 -4.76 -5.48
CA ASP A 52 6.41 -5.09 -5.67
C ASP A 52 7.21 -3.86 -6.12
N VAL A 53 6.70 -3.12 -7.11
CA VAL A 53 7.31 -1.87 -7.60
C VAL A 53 7.45 -0.82 -6.50
N LEU A 54 6.42 -0.63 -5.67
CA LEU A 54 6.44 0.34 -4.58
C LEU A 54 7.44 -0.06 -3.49
N ARG A 55 7.55 -1.36 -3.19
CA ARG A 55 8.52 -1.88 -2.22
C ARG A 55 9.94 -1.66 -2.71
N ASP A 56 10.25 -2.05 -3.94
CA ASP A 56 11.59 -1.88 -4.52
C ASP A 56 12.00 -0.39 -4.54
N ALA A 57 11.09 0.49 -4.99
CA ALA A 57 11.33 1.93 -4.99
C ALA A 57 11.56 2.50 -3.58
N PHE A 58 10.83 1.99 -2.58
CA PHE A 58 10.99 2.39 -1.19
C PHE A 58 12.34 1.93 -0.62
N GLU A 59 12.70 0.66 -0.84
CA GLU A 59 13.97 0.09 -0.39
C GLU A 59 15.17 0.82 -0.99
N ASP A 60 15.14 1.09 -2.31
CA ASP A 60 16.18 1.85 -2.99
C ASP A 60 16.34 3.27 -2.42
N ALA A 61 15.23 3.96 -2.17
CA ALA A 61 15.27 5.31 -1.59
C ALA A 61 15.89 5.30 -0.17
N VAL A 62 15.52 4.32 0.66
CA VAL A 62 16.09 4.17 2.00
C VAL A 62 17.57 3.83 1.94
N LEU A 63 17.99 2.94 1.02
CA LEU A 63 19.40 2.63 0.78
C LEU A 63 20.22 3.85 0.35
N MET A 64 19.60 4.79 -0.39
CA MET A 64 20.21 6.07 -0.77
C MET A 64 20.19 7.14 0.34
N GLY A 65 19.67 6.81 1.53
CA GLY A 65 19.65 7.72 2.69
C GLY A 65 18.44 8.66 2.75
N VAL A 66 17.38 8.38 1.98
CA VAL A 66 16.10 9.10 2.12
C VAL A 66 15.39 8.62 3.39
N SER A 67 14.77 9.56 4.11
CA SER A 67 13.93 9.22 5.26
C SER A 67 12.73 8.37 4.83
N GLU A 68 12.47 7.27 5.53
CA GLU A 68 11.31 6.39 5.29
C GLU A 68 9.98 7.16 5.23
N GLN A 69 9.75 8.08 6.17
CA GLN A 69 8.50 8.85 6.21
C GLN A 69 8.36 9.73 4.97
N VAL A 70 9.44 10.40 4.57
CA VAL A 70 9.44 11.25 3.38
C VAL A 70 9.14 10.42 2.13
N MET A 71 9.72 9.23 2.00
CA MET A 71 9.46 8.37 0.85
C MET A 71 8.01 7.87 0.82
N ARG A 72 7.43 7.50 1.98
CA ARG A 72 6.02 7.12 2.09
C ARG A 72 5.10 8.26 1.65
N ASP A 73 5.37 9.47 2.09
CA ASP A 73 4.58 10.65 1.70
C ASP A 73 4.66 10.90 0.19
N ARG A 74 5.85 10.74 -0.42
CA ARG A 74 6.03 10.88 -1.88
C ARG A 74 5.29 9.83 -2.69
N LEU A 75 5.29 8.57 -2.24
CA LEU A 75 4.52 7.52 -2.89
C LEU A 75 3.01 7.78 -2.78
N ALA A 76 2.54 8.28 -1.62
CA ALA A 76 1.14 8.66 -1.43
C ALA A 76 0.72 9.86 -2.31
N ASP A 77 1.60 10.86 -2.43
CA ASP A 77 1.39 12.01 -3.34
C ASP A 77 1.25 11.53 -4.80
N LEU A 78 2.09 10.59 -5.23
CA LEU A 78 2.05 10.02 -6.59
C LEU A 78 0.72 9.30 -6.86
N VAL A 79 0.24 8.48 -5.92
CA VAL A 79 -1.05 7.78 -6.04
C VAL A 79 -2.21 8.78 -6.06
N THR A 80 -2.14 9.83 -5.25
CA THR A 80 -3.19 10.88 -5.19
C THR A 80 -3.26 11.70 -6.47
N ALA A 81 -2.14 11.87 -7.17
CA ALA A 81 -2.06 12.63 -8.42
C ALA A 81 -2.50 11.84 -9.67
N LEU A 82 -2.89 10.57 -9.54
CA LEU A 82 -3.35 9.75 -10.67
C LEU A 82 -4.59 10.38 -11.33
N VAL A 83 -4.50 10.62 -12.63
CA VAL A 83 -5.60 11.19 -13.42
C VAL A 83 -6.50 10.08 -13.93
N SER A 84 -7.81 10.29 -13.85
CA SER A 84 -8.79 9.33 -14.38
C SER A 84 -8.60 9.17 -15.90
N PRO A 85 -8.52 7.94 -16.43
CA PRO A 85 -8.41 7.70 -17.87
C PRO A 85 -9.69 8.10 -18.65
N ARG A 86 -10.78 8.48 -17.95
CA ARG A 86 -12.06 8.87 -18.55
C ARG A 86 -12.06 10.29 -19.14
N GLN A 87 -10.97 11.05 -19.05
CA GLN A 87 -10.86 12.42 -19.56
C GLN A 87 -10.44 12.51 -21.04
N GLY A 88 -11.05 11.69 -21.91
CA GLY A 88 -10.70 11.61 -23.34
C GLY A 88 -11.87 11.35 -24.30
N SER A 89 -13.11 11.68 -23.93
CA SER A 89 -14.26 11.61 -24.84
C SER A 89 -15.24 12.73 -24.52
N GLY A 90 -14.89 13.93 -24.95
CA GLY A 90 -15.66 15.14 -24.71
C GLY A 90 -15.17 16.32 -25.54
N ALA A 91 -15.13 16.15 -26.86
CA ALA A 91 -15.21 17.21 -27.87
C ALA A 91 -15.67 16.61 -29.20
#